data_AF-A0A7C7Q6M6-F1
#
_entry.id   AF-A0A7C7Q6M6-F1
#
_cell.length_a   1.000
_cell.length_b   1.000
_cell.length_c   1.000
_cell.angle_alpha   90.00
_cell.angle_beta   90.00
_cell.angle_gamma   90.00
#
_symmetry.space_group_name_H-M   'P 1'
#
loop_
_entity.id
_entity.type
_entity.pdbx_description
1 polymer ?
#
loop_
_entity_poly.entity_id
_entity_poly.type
_entity_poly.pdbx_seq_one_letter_code
_entity_poly.pdbx_strand_id
1 'polypeptide(L)'
;MKCLLVYDIPHDGTRTKIADFCLDYGLDRIQYSAFVGDLTRTYQEELMLKIGQRLGERPGKVQLFTICDKDWRQRLEIIQECDEHDE
;
A
#
# COMPACT_ATOMS: atom_id res chain seq x y z
N MET A 1 -6.64 -7.52 -11.95
CA MET A 1 -7.31 -6.25 -11.60
C MET A 1 -6.45 -5.63 -10.54
N LYS A 2 -5.91 -4.45 -10.83
CA LYS A 2 -4.97 -3.81 -9.92
C LYS A 2 -5.70 -3.42 -8.64
N CYS A 3 -5.06 -3.63 -7.49
CA CYS A 3 -5.49 -3.05 -6.23
C CYS A 3 -4.46 -2.01 -5.78
N LEU A 4 -4.95 -0.85 -5.36
CA LEU A 4 -4.17 0.18 -4.69
C LEU A 4 -4.50 0.12 -3.20
N LEU A 5 -3.50 -0.19 -2.38
CA LEU A 5 -3.60 -0.13 -0.92
C LEU A 5 -2.92 1.15 -0.44
N VAL A 6 -3.63 1.94 0.36
CA VAL A 6 -3.11 3.15 0.99
C VAL A 6 -3.35 3.05 2.48
N TYR A 7 -2.38 3.46 3.28
CA TYR A 7 -2.54 3.54 4.72
C TYR A 7 -2.11 4.89 5.30
N ASP A 8 -2.61 5.16 6.50
CA ASP A 8 -2.14 6.23 7.37
C ASP A 8 -1.96 5.63 8.78
N ILE A 9 -0.71 5.42 9.19
CA ILE A 9 -0.35 4.70 10.42
C ILE A 9 0.73 5.51 11.15
N PRO A 10 0.39 6.16 12.28
CA PRO A 10 1.32 7.02 13.00
C PRO A 10 2.41 6.22 13.72
N HIS A 11 2.10 5.03 14.23
CA HIS A 11 3.07 4.23 14.97
C HIS A 11 4.06 3.53 14.03
N ASP A 12 5.32 3.95 14.06
CA ASP A 12 6.41 3.48 13.19
C ASP A 12 6.55 1.96 13.14
N GLY A 13 6.60 1.30 14.30
CA GLY A 13 6.75 -0.16 14.34
C GLY A 13 5.55 -0.92 13.76
N THR A 14 4.35 -0.32 13.78
CA THR A 14 3.18 -0.92 13.13
C THR A 14 3.22 -0.67 11.64
N ARG A 15 3.60 0.55 11.24
CA ARG A 15 3.77 0.92 9.84
C ARG A 15 4.78 0.02 9.14
N THR A 16 5.94 -0.24 9.75
CA THR A 16 6.95 -1.17 9.24
C THR A 16 6.38 -2.58 9.09
N LYS A 17 5.72 -3.12 10.13
CA LYS A 17 5.10 -4.46 10.06
C LYS A 17 4.05 -4.59 8.95
N ILE A 18 3.24 -3.55 8.73
CA ILE A 18 2.25 -3.54 7.64
C ILE A 18 2.94 -3.43 6.29
N ALA A 19 3.97 -2.59 6.16
CA ALA A 19 4.75 -2.44 4.93
C ALA A 19 5.43 -3.77 4.54
N ASP A 20 6.13 -4.41 5.48
CA ASP A 20 6.79 -5.72 5.27
C ASP A 20 5.75 -6.77 4.87
N PHE A 21 4.61 -6.80 5.55
CA PHE A 21 3.54 -7.73 5.20
C PHE A 21 2.98 -7.50 3.79
N CYS A 22 2.83 -6.25 3.33
CA CYS A 22 2.39 -5.97 1.96
C CYS A 22 3.41 -6.45 0.93
N LEU A 23 4.72 -6.27 1.20
CA LEU A 23 5.79 -6.77 0.34
C LEU A 23 5.78 -8.30 0.28
N ASP A 24 5.71 -8.97 1.42
CA ASP A 24 5.66 -10.45 1.53
C ASP A 24 4.43 -11.04 0.83
N TYR A 25 3.32 -10.28 0.81
CA TYR A 25 2.09 -10.67 0.12
C TYR A 25 2.15 -10.45 -1.40
N GLY A 26 3.25 -9.90 -1.92
CA GLY A 26 3.49 -9.71 -3.34
C GLY A 26 2.95 -8.39 -3.91
N LEU A 27 2.75 -7.37 -3.07
CA LEU A 27 2.45 -6.01 -3.54
C LEU A 27 3.75 -5.22 -3.70
N ASP A 28 3.79 -4.38 -4.74
CA ASP A 28 4.88 -3.44 -5.00
C ASP A 28 4.64 -2.13 -4.25
N ARG A 29 5.67 -1.62 -3.57
CA ARG A 29 5.59 -0.33 -2.89
C ARG A 29 5.76 0.81 -3.90
N ILE A 30 4.80 1.73 -3.96
CA ILE A 30 4.81 2.87 -4.90
C ILE A 30 4.98 4.22 -4.21
N GLN A 31 4.62 4.34 -2.93
CA GLN A 31 4.87 5.51 -2.09
C GLN A 31 5.15 5.08 -0.66
N TYR A 32 5.55 6.01 0.20
CA TYR A 32 5.82 5.75 1.63
C TYR A 32 4.67 5.02 2.33
N SER A 33 3.42 5.33 1.94
CA SER A 33 2.23 4.73 2.52
C SER A 33 1.26 4.12 1.49
N ALA A 34 1.78 3.70 0.32
CA ALA A 34 0.95 3.10 -0.71
C ALA A 34 1.63 1.93 -1.45
N PHE A 35 0.82 0.94 -1.81
CA PHE A 35 1.21 -0.31 -2.44
C PHE A 35 0.26 -0.66 -3.59
N VAL A 36 0.76 -1.31 -4.64
CA VAL A 36 -0.04 -1.82 -5.75
C VAL A 36 0.20 -3.32 -5.95
N GLY A 37 -0.82 -4.06 -6.37
CA GLY A 37 -0.65 -5.46 -6.76
C GLY A 37 -1.78 -5.96 -7.64
N ASP A 38 -1.65 -7.18 -8.16
CA ASP A 38 -2.75 -7.89 -8.82
C ASP A 38 -3.27 -8.98 -7.90
N LEU A 39 -4.41 -8.72 -7.26
CA LEU A 39 -5.05 -9.65 -6.33
C LEU A 39 -6.46 -9.99 -6.77
N THR A 40 -6.85 -11.26 -6.61
CA THR A 40 -8.25 -11.68 -6.70
C THR A 40 -9.03 -11.11 -5.52
N ARG A 41 -10.37 -11.07 -5.62
CA ARG A 41 -11.24 -10.57 -4.54
C ARG A 41 -10.99 -11.30 -3.21
N THR A 42 -10.81 -12.63 -3.27
CA THR A 42 -10.53 -13.45 -2.08
C THR A 42 -9.23 -13.04 -1.40
N TYR A 43 -8.16 -12.84 -2.17
CA TYR A 43 -6.87 -12.39 -1.62
C TYR A 43 -6.94 -10.95 -1.10
N GLN A 44 -7.74 -10.07 -1.70
CA GLN A 44 -7.96 -8.72 -1.17
C GLN A 44 -8.63 -8.75 0.21
N GLU A 45 -9.66 -9.59 0.39
CA GLU A 45 -10.36 -9.73 1.67
C GLU A 45 -9.46 -10.36 2.74
N GLU A 46 -8.68 -11.38 2.38
CA GLU A 46 -7.70 -12.00 3.26
C GLU A 46 -6.61 -11.01 3.69
N LEU A 47 -6.05 -10.24 2.74
CA LEU A 47 -5.07 -9.20 3.00
C LEU A 47 -5.61 -8.19 4.02
N MET A 48 -6.81 -7.67 3.80
CA MET A 48 -7.42 -6.67 4.69
C MET A 48 -7.71 -7.23 6.09
N LEU A 49 -8.17 -8.48 6.19
CA LEU A 49 -8.36 -9.17 7.47
C LEU A 49 -7.02 -9.30 8.23
N LYS A 50 -5.97 -9.75 7.54
CA LYS A 50 -4.63 -9.93 8.11
C LYS A 50 -3.95 -8.61 8.50
N ILE A 51 -4.22 -7.53 7.77
CA ILE A 51 -3.80 -6.18 8.14
C ILE A 51 -4.52 -5.73 9.41
N GLY A 52 -5.84 -5.92 9.50
CA GLY A 52 -6.61 -5.60 10.70
C GLY A 52 -6.08 -6.28 11.96
N GLN A 53 -5.73 -7.57 11.85
CA GLN A 53 -5.11 -8.33 12.95
C GLN A 53 -3.74 -7.76 13.38
N ARG A 54 -2.92 -7.31 12.42
CA ARG A 54 -1.60 -6.70 12.68
C ARG A 54 -1.70 -5.28 13.26
N LEU A 55 -2.74 -4.55 12.86
CA LEU A 55 -3.03 -3.22 13.39
C LEU A 55 -3.49 -3.32 14.86
N GLY A 56 -4.32 -4.32 15.18
CA GLY A 56 -4.85 -4.54 16.52
C GLY A 56 -5.64 -3.33 17.01
N GLU A 57 -5.37 -2.89 18.23
CA GLU A 57 -6.01 -1.69 18.82
C GLU A 57 -5.27 -0.38 18.51
N ARG A 58 -4.21 -0.43 17.69
CA ARG A 58 -3.41 0.76 17.40
C ARG A 58 -4.12 1.66 16.39
N PRO A 59 -3.99 2.99 16.52
CA PRO A 59 -4.55 3.91 15.55
C PRO A 59 -3.94 3.67 14.17
N GLY A 60 -4.79 3.66 13.15
CA GLY A 60 -4.39 3.62 11.75
C GLY A 60 -5.59 3.44 10.84
N LYS A 61 -5.44 3.88 9.60
CA LYS A 61 -6.44 3.75 8.55
C LYS A 61 -5.81 3.00 7.39
N VAL A 62 -6.47 1.97 6.89
CA VAL A 62 -6.06 1.26 5.67
C VAL A 62 -7.23 1.20 4.71
N GLN A 63 -6.99 1.53 3.45
CA GLN A 63 -7.97 1.48 2.38
C GLN A 63 -7.40 0.68 1.22
N LEU A 64 -8.24 -0.16 0.60
CA LEU A 64 -7.90 -0.90 -0.61
C LEU A 64 -8.92 -0.55 -1.69
N PHE A 65 -8.42 -0.07 -2.82
CA PHE A 65 -9.21 0.28 -3.99
C PHE A 65 -8.93 -0.69 -5.12
N THR A 66 -9.98 -1.25 -5.72
CA THR A 66 -9.85 -1.99 -6.97
C THR A 66 -9.92 -1.03 -8.14
N ILE A 67 -8.91 -1.08 -9.02
CA ILE A 67 -8.77 -0.20 -10.17
C ILE A 67 -8.80 -1.06 -11.42
N CYS A 68 -9.65 -0.70 -12.39
CA CYS A 68 -9.68 -1.39 -13.66
C CYS A 68 -8.42 -1.07 -14.50
N ASP A 69 -8.08 -1.94 -15.45
CA ASP A 69 -6.85 -1.79 -16.24
C ASP A 69 -6.85 -0.52 -17.09
N LYS A 70 -8.04 0.02 -17.44
CA LYS A 70 -8.15 1.29 -18.16
C LYS A 70 -7.73 2.44 -17.25
N ASP A 71 -8.35 2.58 -16.09
CA ASP A 71 -8.09 3.68 -15.16
C ASP A 71 -6.65 3.64 -14.63
N TRP A 72 -6.11 2.44 -14.38
CA TRP A 72 -4.72 2.27 -13.97
C TRP A 72 -3.71 2.78 -15.01
N ARG A 73 -4.01 2.60 -16.30
CA ARG A 73 -3.18 3.09 -17.41
C ARG A 73 -3.28 4.59 -17.62
N GLN A 74 -4.35 5.21 -17.13
CA GLN A 74 -4.56 6.66 -17.23
C GLN A 74 -4.03 7.43 -16.03
N ARG A 75 -3.36 6.76 -15.08
CA ARG A 75 -2.77 7.42 -13.91
C ARG A 75 -1.71 8.42 -14.33
N LEU A 76 -1.66 9.54 -13.62
CA LEU A 76 -0.61 10.55 -13.75
C LEU A 76 0.33 10.44 -12.55
N GLU A 77 1.62 10.58 -12.79
CA GLU A 77 2.67 10.46 -11.77
C GLU A 77 3.69 11.58 -11.96
N ILE A 78 4.19 12.11 -10.85
CA ILE A 78 5.28 13.08 -10.81
C ILE A 78 6.34 12.51 -9.87
N ILE A 79 7.55 12.37 -10.37
CA ILE A 79 8.71 11.92 -9.60
C ILE A 79 9.69 13.09 -9.55
N GLN A 80 10.07 13.48 -8.34
CA GLN A 80 11.12 14.46 -8.08
C GLN A 80 12.19 13.75 -7.28
N GLU A 81 13.37 13.61 -7.88
CA GLU A 81 14.56 13.10 -7.21
C GLU A 81 15.32 14.30 -6.66
N CYS A 82 15.80 14.23 -5.41
CA CYS A 82 16.74 15.23 -4.92
C CYS A 82 18.09 14.93 -5.56
N ASP A 83 18.62 15.84 -6.36
CA ASP A 83 20.00 15.74 -6.84
C ASP A 83 20.95 15.86 -5.63
N GLU A 84 21.93 14.95 -5.51
CA GLU A 84 22.92 14.91 -4.42
C GLU A 84 23.83 16.16 -4.32
N HIS A 85 23.59 17.20 -5.12
CA HIS A 85 24.46 18.38 -5.25
C HIS A 85 23.93 19.65 -4.55
N ASP A 86 22.78 19.57 -3.87
CA ASP A 86 22.18 20.73 -3.18
C ASP A 86 22.38 20.71 -1.64
N GLU A 87 23.55 20.24 -1.16
CA GLU A 87 24.04 20.46 0.21
C GLU A 87 25.12 21.56 0.29
#